data_AF-A0A1S9RDT6-F1
#
_entry.id   AF-A0A1S9RDT6-F1
#
_cell.length_a   1.000
_cell.length_b   1.000
_cell.length_c   1.000
_cell.angle_alpha   90.00
_cell.angle_beta   90.00
_cell.angle_gamma   90.00
#
_symmetry.space_group_name_H-M   'P 1'
#
loop_
_entity.id
_entity.type
_entity.pdbx_description
1 polymer ?
#
loop_
_entity_poly.entity_id
_entity_poly.type
_entity_poly.pdbx_seq_one_letter_code
_entity_poly.pdbx_strand_id
1 'polypeptide(L)'
;MSSGARSQTDSCQMWTKTFLGFCTISNASQTLRLARLYGLLVERADFEDFWRARLSSKLAELFQKHSLSGEIRTMRNFESLMSAMGTWYQSVWELKRFTRLSRPRPHRAVFVDYGFNQCQSPLEQLALRDAYTQFFNSGGDEMALRQACIENRLAGFLRSELGSLSVDDALLETPYPLDGCNYMGMIVETGILCPESAYEEVK
;
A
#
# COMPACT_ATOMS: atom_id res chain seq x y z
N MET A 1 32.59 6.93 4.90
CA MET A 1 32.07 6.36 3.64
C MET A 1 31.52 4.96 3.91
N SER A 2 30.22 4.82 4.22
CA SER A 2 29.49 3.53 4.22
C SER A 2 27.97 3.78 4.30
N SER A 3 27.47 4.59 3.38
CA SER A 3 26.03 4.97 3.30
C SER A 3 25.29 4.27 2.15
N GLY A 4 26.01 3.62 1.23
CA GLY A 4 25.43 3.07 -0.01
C GLY A 4 24.83 1.67 0.14
N ALA A 5 25.31 0.86 1.09
CA ALA A 5 24.85 -0.52 1.22
C ALA A 5 23.51 -0.65 1.95
N ARG A 6 23.22 0.18 2.98
CA ARG A 6 21.95 0.12 3.73
C ARG A 6 20.73 0.53 2.88
N SER A 7 20.90 1.50 1.97
CA SER A 7 19.76 2.03 1.20
C SER A 7 19.22 1.04 0.16
N GLN A 8 20.07 0.17 -0.39
CA GLN A 8 19.68 -0.78 -1.44
C GLN A 8 19.04 -2.06 -0.85
N THR A 9 19.54 -2.56 0.28
CA THR A 9 18.90 -3.67 1.02
C THR A 9 17.54 -3.27 1.59
N ASP A 10 17.40 -2.05 2.11
CA ASP A 10 16.11 -1.51 2.56
C ASP A 10 15.13 -1.30 1.39
N SER A 11 15.64 -1.03 0.18
CA SER A 11 14.84 -0.95 -1.04
C SER A 11 14.31 -2.33 -1.44
N CYS A 12 15.15 -3.36 -1.54
CA CYS A 12 14.68 -4.72 -1.88
C CYS A 12 13.72 -5.28 -0.82
N GLN A 13 14.04 -5.16 0.48
CA GLN A 13 13.16 -5.64 1.54
C GLN A 13 11.82 -4.90 1.61
N MET A 14 11.78 -3.62 1.20
CA MET A 14 10.52 -2.89 1.21
C MET A 14 9.56 -3.45 0.17
N TRP A 15 10.02 -3.70 -1.06
CA TRP A 15 9.17 -4.09 -2.19
C TRP A 15 8.58 -5.47 -1.93
N THR A 16 9.38 -6.39 -1.39
CA THR A 16 8.94 -7.72 -0.98
C THR A 16 7.76 -7.70 -0.01
N LYS A 17 7.68 -6.73 0.92
CA LYS A 17 6.58 -6.68 1.90
C LYS A 17 5.24 -6.28 1.30
N THR A 18 5.21 -5.30 0.39
CA THR A 18 4.00 -4.97 -0.35
C THR A 18 3.68 -6.11 -1.31
N PHE A 19 4.68 -6.62 -2.05
CA PHE A 19 4.50 -7.62 -3.10
C PHE A 19 4.10 -9.01 -2.64
N LEU A 20 4.31 -9.32 -1.37
CA LEU A 20 3.87 -10.56 -0.75
C LEU A 20 2.75 -10.32 0.26
N GLY A 21 2.12 -9.14 0.26
CA GLY A 21 0.95 -8.85 1.08
C GLY A 21 1.21 -8.72 2.58
N PHE A 22 2.46 -8.71 3.05
CA PHE A 22 2.78 -8.51 4.47
C PHE A 22 2.29 -7.16 5.01
N CYS A 23 2.06 -6.17 4.15
CA CYS A 23 1.44 -4.90 4.56
C CYS A 23 -0.02 -5.06 5.05
N THR A 24 -0.73 -6.10 4.60
CA THR A 24 -2.12 -6.38 5.04
C THR A 24 -2.18 -6.95 6.47
N ILE A 25 -1.03 -7.41 6.99
CA ILE A 25 -0.95 -8.09 8.27
C ILE A 25 -0.98 -7.11 9.45
N SER A 26 -1.76 -7.43 10.47
CA SER A 26 -1.96 -6.55 11.64
C SER A 26 -1.07 -6.87 12.83
N ASN A 27 -0.51 -8.09 12.93
CA ASN A 27 0.31 -8.49 14.08
C ASN A 27 1.40 -9.53 13.74
N ALA A 28 2.28 -9.78 14.70
CA ALA A 28 3.41 -10.70 14.55
C ALA A 28 2.97 -12.16 14.31
N SER A 29 1.88 -12.61 14.95
CA SER A 29 1.36 -13.98 14.75
C SER A 29 0.92 -14.21 13.32
N GLN A 30 0.12 -13.29 12.77
CA GLN A 30 -0.29 -13.33 11.36
C GLN A 30 0.91 -13.19 10.40
N THR A 31 1.96 -12.48 10.81
CA THR A 31 3.19 -12.33 10.00
C THR A 31 3.90 -13.67 9.86
N LEU A 32 4.09 -14.37 10.99
CA LEU A 32 4.67 -15.72 11.00
C LEU A 32 3.80 -16.71 10.22
N ARG A 33 2.48 -16.60 10.36
CA ARG A 33 1.53 -17.42 9.60
C ARG A 33 1.70 -17.22 8.10
N LEU A 34 1.69 -15.97 7.62
CA LEU A 34 1.88 -15.68 6.20
C LEU A 34 3.26 -16.13 5.69
N ALA A 35 4.33 -15.91 6.47
CA ALA A 35 5.66 -16.38 6.14
C ALA A 35 5.71 -17.92 5.99
N ARG A 36 5.06 -18.65 6.90
CA ARG A 36 4.94 -20.11 6.83
C ARG A 36 4.17 -20.54 5.59
N LEU A 37 3.08 -19.86 5.24
CA LEU A 37 2.30 -20.17 4.03
C LEU A 37 3.13 -19.97 2.76
N TYR A 38 3.92 -18.88 2.69
CA TYR A 38 4.86 -18.70 1.58
C TYR A 38 5.96 -19.76 1.55
N GLY A 39 6.48 -20.18 2.71
CA GLY A 39 7.42 -21.31 2.79
C GLY A 39 6.83 -22.59 2.20
N LEU A 40 5.63 -22.97 2.63
CA LEU A 40 4.90 -24.13 2.08
C LEU A 40 4.59 -23.95 0.58
N LEU A 41 4.29 -22.73 0.14
CA LEU A 41 4.01 -22.46 -1.26
C LEU A 41 5.26 -22.66 -2.12
N VAL A 42 6.42 -22.16 -1.68
CA VAL A 42 7.71 -22.32 -2.37
C VAL A 42 8.16 -23.78 -2.37
N GLU A 43 7.85 -24.55 -1.33
CA GLU A 43 8.12 -26.00 -1.31
C GLU A 43 7.25 -26.81 -2.28
N ARG A 44 6.03 -26.33 -2.58
CA ARG A 44 5.03 -27.08 -3.36
C ARG A 44 4.87 -26.60 -4.80
N ALA A 45 5.13 -25.33 -5.07
CA ALA A 45 4.99 -24.72 -6.37
C ALA A 45 6.35 -24.69 -7.08
N ASP A 46 6.32 -24.85 -8.40
CA ASP A 46 7.49 -24.55 -9.22
C ASP A 46 7.79 -23.04 -9.19
N PHE A 47 9.07 -22.67 -9.27
CA PHE A 47 9.49 -21.28 -9.25
C PHE A 47 8.84 -20.45 -10.38
N GLU A 48 8.72 -21.01 -11.59
CA GLU A 48 8.10 -20.33 -12.73
C GLU A 48 6.60 -20.11 -12.50
N ASP A 49 5.92 -21.08 -11.90
CA ASP A 49 4.51 -20.95 -11.53
C ASP A 49 4.31 -19.84 -10.49
N PHE A 50 5.18 -19.79 -9.48
CA PHE A 50 5.18 -18.72 -8.47
C PHE A 50 5.42 -17.35 -9.10
N TRP A 51 6.46 -17.24 -9.91
CA TRP A 51 6.85 -15.98 -10.54
C TRP A 51 5.77 -15.46 -11.50
N ARG A 52 5.21 -16.33 -12.34
CA ARG A 52 4.12 -15.99 -13.26
C ARG A 52 2.85 -15.59 -12.51
N ALA A 53 2.51 -16.30 -11.44
CA ALA A 53 1.38 -15.94 -10.60
C ALA A 53 1.57 -14.56 -9.96
N ARG A 54 2.78 -14.22 -9.52
CA ARG A 54 3.06 -12.87 -9.01
C ARG A 54 2.87 -11.81 -10.09
N LEU A 55 3.50 -11.96 -11.25
CA LEU A 55 3.41 -10.96 -12.33
C LEU A 55 1.96 -10.76 -12.83
N SER A 56 1.16 -11.83 -12.83
CA SER A 56 -0.21 -11.79 -13.35
C SER A 56 -1.27 -11.47 -12.30
N SER A 57 -0.89 -11.08 -11.07
CA SER A 57 -1.81 -10.87 -9.94
C SER A 57 -2.65 -12.10 -9.56
N LYS A 58 -2.06 -13.30 -9.69
CA LYS A 58 -2.70 -14.60 -9.43
C LYS A 58 -2.13 -15.34 -8.21
N LEU A 59 -1.44 -14.64 -7.31
CA LEU A 59 -0.88 -15.26 -6.11
C LEU A 59 -1.97 -15.91 -5.24
N ALA A 60 -3.15 -15.29 -5.10
CA ALA A 60 -4.27 -15.87 -4.36
C ALA A 60 -4.77 -17.19 -4.99
N GLU A 61 -4.87 -17.24 -6.34
CA GLU A 61 -5.19 -18.47 -7.07
C GLU A 61 -4.13 -19.55 -6.87
N LEU A 62 -2.85 -19.16 -6.80
CA LEU A 62 -1.76 -20.10 -6.54
C LEU A 62 -1.84 -20.68 -5.12
N PHE A 63 -2.14 -19.88 -4.11
CA PHE A 63 -2.42 -20.39 -2.76
C PHE A 63 -3.60 -21.37 -2.76
N GLN A 64 -4.65 -21.10 -3.54
CA GLN A 64 -5.78 -22.01 -3.70
C GLN A 64 -5.38 -23.34 -4.38
N LYS A 65 -4.61 -23.28 -5.47
CA LYS A 65 -4.09 -24.46 -6.19
C LYS A 65 -3.33 -25.42 -5.26
N HIS A 66 -2.64 -24.89 -4.25
CA HIS A 66 -1.87 -25.66 -3.28
C HIS A 66 -2.59 -25.91 -1.94
N SER A 67 -3.91 -25.73 -1.89
CA SER A 67 -4.77 -25.97 -0.71
C SER A 67 -4.38 -25.14 0.51
N LEU A 68 -3.94 -23.90 0.30
CA LEU A 68 -3.54 -22.94 1.34
C LEU A 68 -4.53 -21.76 1.48
N SER A 69 -5.63 -21.76 0.70
CA SER A 69 -6.59 -20.64 0.63
C SER A 69 -7.33 -20.37 1.94
N GLY A 70 -7.60 -21.40 2.75
CA GLY A 70 -8.36 -21.25 4.00
C GLY A 70 -7.70 -20.28 4.98
N GLU A 71 -6.38 -20.22 4.99
CA GLU A 71 -5.61 -19.39 5.91
C GLU A 71 -5.56 -17.93 5.44
N ILE A 72 -5.33 -17.70 4.14
CA ILE A 72 -5.25 -16.34 3.57
C ILE A 72 -6.61 -15.62 3.57
N ARG A 73 -7.73 -16.34 3.49
CA ARG A 73 -9.09 -15.75 3.57
C ARG A 73 -9.37 -15.06 4.89
N THR A 74 -8.66 -15.45 5.95
CA THR A 74 -8.79 -14.81 7.28
C THR A 74 -7.98 -13.51 7.38
N MET A 75 -7.14 -13.21 6.39
CA MET A 75 -6.29 -12.02 6.37
C MET A 75 -7.02 -10.91 5.61
N ARG A 76 -7.47 -9.89 6.35
CA ARG A 76 -8.19 -8.74 5.79
C ARG A 76 -7.45 -8.16 4.59
N ASN A 77 -8.16 -7.91 3.50
CA ASN A 77 -7.66 -7.26 2.29
C ASN A 77 -6.51 -7.98 1.56
N PHE A 78 -6.06 -9.17 2.01
CA PHE A 78 -4.94 -9.88 1.38
C PHE A 78 -5.27 -10.29 -0.06
N GLU A 79 -6.37 -11.00 -0.26
CA GLU A 79 -6.79 -11.46 -1.61
C GLU A 79 -7.02 -10.27 -2.54
N SER A 80 -7.73 -9.23 -2.06
CA SER A 80 -7.98 -8.01 -2.84
C SER A 80 -6.68 -7.34 -3.28
N LEU A 81 -5.68 -7.24 -2.40
CA LEU A 81 -4.38 -6.68 -2.77
C LEU A 81 -3.66 -7.59 -3.77
N MET A 82 -3.61 -8.90 -3.53
CA MET A 82 -2.89 -9.84 -4.40
C MET A 82 -3.46 -9.88 -5.81
N SER A 83 -4.77 -9.67 -5.97
CA SER A 83 -5.46 -9.62 -7.26
C SER A 83 -5.22 -8.33 -8.05
N ALA A 84 -4.76 -7.26 -7.41
CA ALA A 84 -4.54 -5.97 -8.06
C ALA A 84 -3.06 -5.67 -8.32
N MET A 85 -2.18 -6.21 -7.47
CA MET A 85 -0.79 -5.81 -7.31
C MET A 85 0.09 -5.82 -8.56
N GLY A 86 -0.08 -6.76 -9.49
CA GLY A 86 0.69 -6.82 -10.75
C GLY A 86 0.23 -5.83 -11.81
N THR A 87 -0.76 -4.99 -11.50
CA THR A 87 -1.31 -3.98 -12.41
C THR A 87 -1.34 -2.60 -11.75
N TRP A 88 -2.19 -2.43 -10.73
CA TRP A 88 -2.40 -1.19 -10.00
C TRP A 88 -2.72 -1.55 -8.55
N TYR A 89 -2.14 -0.86 -7.57
CA TYR A 89 -2.51 -1.08 -6.16
C TYR A 89 -2.74 0.23 -5.43
N GLN A 90 -3.51 0.17 -4.35
CA GLN A 90 -3.95 1.36 -3.63
C GLN A 90 -2.79 2.03 -2.87
N SER A 91 -2.72 3.37 -2.94
CA SER A 91 -1.67 4.16 -2.29
C SER A 91 -1.64 4.02 -0.75
N VAL A 92 -2.76 3.64 -0.14
CA VAL A 92 -2.87 3.40 1.31
C VAL A 92 -1.92 2.30 1.79
N TRP A 93 -1.59 1.32 0.93
CA TRP A 93 -0.64 0.27 1.28
C TRP A 93 0.78 0.82 1.44
N GLU A 94 1.14 1.81 0.64
CA GLU A 94 2.41 2.53 0.81
C GLU A 94 2.41 3.44 2.03
N LEU A 95 1.26 4.02 2.39
CA LEU A 95 1.12 4.79 3.63
C LEU A 95 1.32 3.88 4.85
N LYS A 96 0.60 2.76 4.91
CA LYS A 96 0.73 1.77 6.00
C LYS A 96 2.14 1.19 6.11
N ARG A 97 2.82 1.06 4.98
CA ARG A 97 4.23 0.67 4.94
C ARG A 97 5.14 1.78 5.46
N PHE A 98 4.88 3.03 5.08
CA PHE A 98 5.66 4.19 5.53
C PHE A 98 5.59 4.39 7.04
N THR A 99 4.43 4.17 7.67
CA THR A 99 4.30 4.25 9.14
C THR A 99 5.14 3.19 9.85
N ARG A 100 5.34 2.02 9.24
CA ARG A 100 6.05 0.86 9.83
C ARG A 100 7.57 0.83 9.59
N LEU A 101 8.07 1.55 8.59
CA LEU A 101 9.49 1.53 8.22
C LEU A 101 10.18 2.84 8.60
N SER A 102 11.40 2.80 9.10
CA SER A 102 12.20 4.00 9.45
C SER A 102 12.69 4.77 8.21
N ARG A 103 11.75 5.29 7.43
CA ARG A 103 12.00 6.07 6.23
C ARG A 103 11.94 7.55 6.47
N PRO A 104 12.84 8.33 5.85
CA PRO A 104 12.81 9.78 5.97
C PRO A 104 11.67 10.42 5.16
N ARG A 105 11.20 9.79 4.07
CA ARG A 105 10.18 10.35 3.18
C ARG A 105 9.16 9.32 2.71
N PRO A 106 7.90 9.72 2.49
CA PRO A 106 6.85 8.85 1.96
C PRO A 106 7.03 8.59 0.45
N HIS A 107 6.31 7.59 -0.06
CA HIS A 107 6.17 7.37 -1.50
C HIS A 107 5.44 8.57 -2.15
N ARG A 108 5.68 8.86 -3.43
CA ARG A 108 5.08 10.03 -4.12
C ARG A 108 3.55 10.04 -4.03
N ALA A 109 2.89 8.90 -4.25
CA ALA A 109 1.44 8.81 -4.11
C ALA A 109 1.00 9.13 -2.68
N VAL A 110 1.73 8.65 -1.67
CA VAL A 110 1.43 8.95 -0.27
C VAL A 110 1.60 10.44 0.03
N PHE A 111 2.60 11.06 -0.60
CA PHE A 111 2.88 12.48 -0.44
C PHE A 111 1.69 13.35 -0.87
N VAL A 112 1.05 12.98 -1.99
CA VAL A 112 -0.11 13.70 -2.55
C VAL A 112 -1.41 13.34 -1.84
N ASP A 113 -1.65 12.05 -1.63
CA ASP A 113 -2.98 11.54 -1.22
C ASP A 113 -3.30 11.77 0.25
N TYR A 114 -2.29 11.82 1.11
CA TYR A 114 -2.47 11.74 2.57
C TYR A 114 -1.96 12.97 3.31
N GLY A 115 -1.83 14.10 2.62
CA GLY A 115 -1.62 15.42 3.25
C GLY A 115 -0.17 15.84 3.46
N PHE A 116 0.81 14.97 3.20
CA PHE A 116 2.23 15.32 3.41
C PHE A 116 2.72 16.45 2.47
N ASN A 117 2.07 16.66 1.32
CA ASN A 117 2.35 17.78 0.42
C ASN A 117 2.02 19.16 1.05
N GLN A 118 1.12 19.19 2.02
CA GLN A 118 0.72 20.43 2.69
C GLN A 118 1.63 20.80 3.87
N CYS A 119 2.39 19.82 4.40
CA CYS A 119 3.29 20.06 5.53
C CYS A 119 4.41 21.04 5.16
N GLN A 120 4.52 22.14 5.90
CA GLN A 120 5.54 23.17 5.74
C GLN A 120 6.80 22.86 6.58
N SER A 121 6.67 22.00 7.58
CA SER A 121 7.75 21.67 8.52
C SER A 121 7.97 20.15 8.72
N PRO A 122 9.19 19.73 9.11
CA PRO A 122 9.43 18.35 9.53
C PRO A 122 8.59 17.91 10.73
N LEU A 123 8.22 18.84 11.62
CA LEU A 123 7.38 18.56 12.79
C LEU A 123 5.96 18.15 12.37
N GLU A 124 5.37 18.85 11.40
CA GLU A 124 4.05 18.47 10.85
C GLU A 124 4.10 17.12 10.14
N GLN A 125 5.17 16.84 9.38
CA GLN A 125 5.34 15.53 8.73
C GLN A 125 5.43 14.40 9.76
N LEU A 126 6.14 14.62 10.88
CA LEU A 126 6.23 13.66 11.97
C LEU A 126 4.87 13.47 12.66
N ALA A 127 4.18 14.56 13.02
CA ALA A 127 2.86 14.49 13.65
C ALA A 127 1.83 13.78 12.77
N LEU A 128 1.82 14.05 11.46
CA LEU A 128 0.94 13.41 10.50
C LEU A 128 1.25 11.92 10.35
N ARG A 129 2.53 11.57 10.28
CA ARG A 129 2.97 10.18 10.28
C ARG A 129 2.58 9.46 11.57
N ASP A 130 2.68 10.12 12.72
CA ASP A 130 2.31 9.54 14.01
C ASP A 130 0.80 9.28 14.10
N ALA A 131 -0.03 10.19 13.60
CA ALA A 131 -1.48 10.00 13.50
C ALA A 131 -1.83 8.75 12.66
N TYR A 132 -1.24 8.60 11.47
CA TYR A 132 -1.45 7.39 10.66
C TYR A 132 -0.88 6.13 11.32
N THR A 133 0.24 6.25 12.03
CA THR A 133 0.83 5.13 12.79
C THR A 133 -0.12 4.66 13.88
N GLN A 134 -0.71 5.59 14.62
CA GLN A 134 -1.72 5.30 15.64
C GLN A 134 -2.95 4.63 15.01
N PHE A 135 -3.46 5.16 13.90
CA PHE A 135 -4.61 4.60 13.17
C PHE A 135 -4.39 3.14 12.74
N PHE A 136 -3.24 2.82 12.15
CA PHE A 136 -2.98 1.42 11.76
C PHE A 136 -2.70 0.49 12.95
N ASN A 137 -2.12 1.02 14.03
CA ASN A 137 -1.87 0.24 15.24
C ASN A 137 -3.16 -0.06 16.02
N SER A 138 -4.18 0.80 15.94
CA SER A 138 -5.51 0.53 16.49
C SER A 138 -6.34 -0.44 15.64
N GLY A 139 -5.82 -0.88 14.49
CA GLY A 139 -6.49 -1.82 13.59
C GLY A 139 -7.42 -1.18 12.57
N GLY A 140 -7.27 0.13 12.34
CA GLY A 140 -8.03 0.91 11.37
C GLY A 140 -8.07 0.28 9.98
N ASP A 141 -9.19 0.49 9.29
CA ASP A 141 -9.45 -0.10 7.96
C ASP A 141 -8.77 0.71 6.85
N GLU A 142 -7.86 0.07 6.11
CA GLU A 142 -7.11 0.71 5.03
C GLU A 142 -8.01 1.14 3.87
N MET A 143 -9.03 0.35 3.55
CA MET A 143 -9.94 0.65 2.45
C MET A 143 -10.90 1.79 2.83
N ALA A 144 -11.33 1.85 4.10
CA ALA A 144 -12.09 3.00 4.59
C ALA A 144 -11.27 4.30 4.58
N LEU A 145 -10.00 4.24 5.01
CA LEU A 145 -9.10 5.39 4.93
C LEU A 145 -8.88 5.87 3.50
N ARG A 146 -8.67 4.94 2.56
CA ARG A 146 -8.59 5.26 1.13
C ARG A 146 -9.87 5.92 0.62
N GLN A 147 -11.03 5.40 1.00
CA GLN A 147 -12.30 5.97 0.57
C GLN A 147 -12.46 7.40 1.09
N ALA A 148 -12.11 7.66 2.35
CA ALA A 148 -12.09 9.00 2.92
C ALA A 148 -11.11 9.94 2.20
N CYS A 149 -9.97 9.45 1.71
CA CYS A 149 -9.06 10.21 0.84
C CYS A 149 -9.73 10.61 -0.49
N ILE A 150 -10.34 9.66 -1.20
CA ILE A 150 -10.97 9.92 -2.51
C ILE A 150 -12.17 10.87 -2.38
N GLU A 151 -12.87 10.84 -1.26
CA GLU A 151 -14.01 11.71 -0.98
C GLU A 151 -13.63 13.06 -0.35
N ASN A 152 -12.34 13.33 -0.14
CA ASN A 152 -11.84 14.52 0.54
C ASN A 152 -12.41 14.70 1.97
N ARG A 153 -12.50 13.60 2.72
CA ARG A 153 -13.01 13.56 4.10
C ARG A 153 -11.99 13.01 5.11
N LEU A 154 -10.70 13.05 4.80
CA LEU A 154 -9.64 12.50 5.65
C LEU A 154 -9.65 13.06 7.08
N ALA A 155 -9.74 14.39 7.23
CA ALA A 155 -9.76 15.03 8.54
C ALA A 155 -10.90 14.52 9.43
N GLY A 156 -12.13 14.51 8.88
CA GLY A 156 -13.30 14.01 9.59
C GLY A 156 -13.18 12.53 9.95
N PHE A 157 -12.71 11.72 9.01
CA PHE A 157 -12.53 10.28 9.20
C PHE A 157 -11.47 9.96 10.27
N LEU A 158 -10.30 10.58 10.20
CA LEU A 158 -9.24 10.33 11.17
C LEU A 158 -9.64 10.80 12.58
N ARG A 159 -10.42 11.88 12.71
CA ARG A 159 -10.99 12.27 14.01
C ARG A 159 -11.97 11.27 14.56
N SER A 160 -12.86 10.71 13.73
CA SER A 160 -13.80 9.69 14.23
C SER A 160 -13.09 8.44 14.72
N GLU A 161 -11.97 8.09 14.10
CA GLU A 161 -11.18 6.90 14.45
C GLU A 161 -10.21 7.11 15.61
N LEU A 162 -9.63 8.31 15.76
CA LEU A 162 -8.61 8.63 16.75
C LEU A 162 -9.10 9.50 17.93
N GLY A 163 -10.31 10.07 17.82
CA GLY A 163 -10.89 11.03 18.77
C GLY A 163 -10.30 12.43 18.68
N SER A 164 -8.97 12.55 18.72
CA SER A 164 -8.25 13.84 18.59
C SER A 164 -7.10 13.73 17.59
N LEU A 165 -6.91 14.76 16.78
CA LEU A 165 -5.77 14.88 15.87
C LEU A 165 -4.82 15.96 16.36
N SER A 166 -3.52 15.67 16.31
CA SER A 166 -2.44 16.60 16.60
C SER A 166 -2.05 17.47 15.40
N VAL A 167 -2.71 17.29 14.26
CA VAL A 167 -2.46 17.98 13.00
C VAL A 167 -3.63 18.88 12.62
N ASP A 168 -3.34 19.98 11.94
CA ASP A 168 -4.35 20.85 11.35
C ASP A 168 -5.11 20.12 10.23
N ASP A 169 -6.42 20.35 10.14
CA ASP A 169 -7.28 19.82 9.09
C ASP A 169 -6.86 20.26 7.70
N ALA A 170 -6.35 21.49 7.58
CA ALA A 170 -5.87 22.04 6.31
C ALA A 170 -4.77 21.16 5.70
N LEU A 171 -4.01 20.42 6.53
CA LEU A 171 -3.00 19.48 6.04
C LEU A 171 -3.61 18.24 5.37
N LEU A 172 -4.85 17.90 5.70
CA LEU A 172 -5.55 16.69 5.24
C LEU A 172 -6.48 16.97 4.05
N GLU A 173 -6.47 18.20 3.52
CA GLU A 173 -7.14 18.51 2.26
C GLU A 173 -6.45 17.78 1.10
N THR A 174 -7.26 17.04 0.35
CA THR A 174 -6.80 16.25 -0.78
C THR A 174 -7.17 16.93 -2.10
N PRO A 175 -6.42 16.70 -3.18
CA PRO A 175 -6.79 17.20 -4.51
C PRO A 175 -8.00 16.47 -5.12
N TYR A 176 -8.68 15.62 -4.36
CA TYR A 176 -9.77 14.77 -4.82
C TYR A 176 -11.15 15.38 -4.49
N PRO A 177 -12.23 14.95 -5.17
CA PRO A 177 -12.23 14.09 -6.36
C PRO A 177 -11.72 14.84 -7.61
N LEU A 178 -11.08 14.11 -8.53
CA LEU A 178 -10.62 14.62 -9.83
C LEU A 178 -11.58 14.17 -10.94
N ASP A 179 -12.29 15.08 -11.58
CA ASP A 179 -13.27 14.71 -12.62
C ASP A 179 -12.64 13.86 -13.74
N GLY A 180 -13.26 12.72 -14.04
CA GLY A 180 -12.85 11.81 -15.13
C GLY A 180 -11.66 10.88 -14.85
N CYS A 181 -11.09 10.85 -13.63
CA CYS A 181 -9.94 10.00 -13.31
C CYS A 181 -10.32 8.73 -12.50
N ASN A 182 -10.48 7.58 -13.16
CA ASN A 182 -10.84 6.31 -12.48
C ASN A 182 -9.71 5.69 -11.63
N TYR A 183 -8.49 6.23 -11.71
CA TYR A 183 -7.29 5.68 -11.07
C TYR A 183 -6.81 6.47 -9.86
N MET A 184 -7.68 7.31 -9.29
CA MET A 184 -7.36 8.08 -8.07
C MET A 184 -6.96 7.16 -6.91
N GLY A 185 -5.92 7.58 -6.17
CA GLY A 185 -5.38 6.81 -5.05
C GLY A 185 -4.78 5.46 -5.44
N MET A 186 -4.30 5.30 -6.68
CA MET A 186 -3.63 4.09 -7.18
C MET A 186 -2.15 4.36 -7.51
N ILE A 187 -1.33 3.31 -7.42
CA ILE A 187 0.06 3.26 -7.84
C ILE A 187 0.18 2.27 -8.99
N VAL A 188 0.91 2.67 -10.04
CA VAL A 188 1.18 1.86 -11.22
C VAL A 188 2.58 1.25 -11.11
N GLU A 189 2.71 -0.06 -11.33
CA GLU A 189 4.01 -0.76 -11.32
C GLU A 189 4.81 -0.51 -12.61
N THR A 190 4.11 -0.47 -13.76
CA THR A 190 4.67 -0.15 -15.08
C THR A 190 3.72 0.79 -15.83
N GLY A 191 4.17 2.02 -16.09
CA GLY A 191 3.43 2.99 -16.90
C GLY A 191 4.06 3.12 -18.27
N ILE A 192 3.29 2.87 -19.34
CA ILE A 192 3.66 3.30 -20.69
C ILE A 192 3.08 4.70 -20.86
N LEU A 193 3.95 5.71 -20.89
CA LEU A 193 3.56 7.06 -21.31
C LEU A 193 3.34 7.01 -22.83
N CYS A 194 2.09 6.86 -23.26
CA CYS A 194 1.73 7.11 -24.64
C CYS A 194 1.51 8.63 -24.82
N PRO A 195 2.29 9.30 -25.69
CA PRO A 195 1.99 10.68 -26.06
C PRO A 195 0.62 10.74 -26.74
N GLU A 196 -0.04 11.89 -26.63
CA GLU A 196 -1.38 12.15 -27.18
C GLU A 196 -1.47 11.86 -28.68
N SER A 197 -0.35 12.02 -29.41
CA SER A 197 -0.21 11.67 -30.83
C SER A 197 -0.42 10.18 -31.14
N ALA A 198 -0.29 9.28 -30.17
CA ALA A 198 -0.50 7.85 -30.35
C ALA A 198 -1.99 7.43 -30.28
N TYR A 199 -2.89 8.32 -29.83
CA TYR A 199 -4.34 8.07 -29.82
C TYR A 199 -5.00 8.30 -31.18
N GLU A 200 -4.43 9.18 -32.01
CA GLU A 200 -4.96 9.51 -33.33
C GLU A 200 -4.73 8.40 -34.38
N GLU A 201 -3.82 7.46 -34.12
CA GLU A 201 -3.52 6.34 -35.03
C GLU A 201 -4.42 5.10 -34.82
N VAL A 202 -5.35 5.12 -33.86
CA VAL A 202 -6.23 3.98 -33.53
C VAL A 202 -7.71 4.29 -33.79
N LYS A 203 -8.02 5.18 -34.74
CA LYS A 203 -9.37 5.35 -35.28
C LYS A 203 -9.50 4.79 -36.69
#